data_AF-A0A8R2A9N6-F1
#
_entry.id   AF-A0A8R2A9N6-F1
#
_cell.length_a   1.000
_cell.length_b   1.000
_cell.length_c   1.000
_cell.angle_alpha   90.00
_cell.angle_beta   90.00
_cell.angle_gamma   90.00
#
_symmetry.space_group_name_H-M   'P 1'
#
loop_
_entity.id
_entity.type
_entity.pdbx_description
1 polymer ?
#
loop_
_entity_poly.entity_id
_entity_poly.type
_entity_poly.pdbx_seq_one_letter_code
_entity_poly.pdbx_strand_id
1 'polypeptide(L)'
;MWYEALPSAVIVYVLLNIPDRINSLSNKLVYNNVYRRDISQPWLQRYYARDWELTGDPYKAQGLESLPNKPSVTGIDWQKFGKGPNHSFYGTKL
;
A
#
# COMPACT_ATOMS: atom_id res chain seq x y z
N MET A 1 37.44 -31.96 -12.11
CA MET A 1 36.15 -32.32 -12.72
C MET A 1 35.13 -31.21 -12.46
N TRP A 2 34.12 -31.04 -13.33
CA TRP A 2 33.19 -29.89 -13.28
C TRP A 2 32.46 -29.72 -11.93
N TYR A 3 32.29 -30.79 -11.17
CA TYR A 3 31.64 -30.78 -9.85
C TYR A 3 32.48 -30.12 -8.74
N GLU A 4 33.80 -29.99 -8.90
CA GLU A 4 34.68 -29.35 -7.91
C GLU A 4 34.44 -27.84 -7.80
N ALA A 5 33.78 -27.24 -8.78
CA ALA A 5 33.34 -25.85 -8.73
C ALA A 5 32.01 -25.65 -7.96
N LEU A 6 31.27 -26.73 -7.69
CA LEU A 6 29.98 -26.62 -7.01
C LEU A 6 30.10 -26.14 -5.55
N PRO A 7 31.07 -26.60 -4.73
CA PRO A 7 31.20 -26.13 -3.36
C PRO A 7 31.40 -24.60 -3.26
N SER A 8 32.26 -24.03 -4.09
CA SER A 8 32.48 -22.57 -4.09
C SER A 8 31.25 -21.81 -4.59
N ALA A 9 30.58 -22.30 -5.64
CA ALA A 9 29.34 -21.71 -6.13
C ALA A 9 28.21 -21.76 -5.08
N VAL A 10 28.09 -22.85 -4.33
CA VAL A 10 27.10 -23.00 -3.25
C VAL A 10 27.39 -22.02 -2.11
N ILE A 11 28.65 -21.87 -1.70
CA ILE A 11 29.02 -20.90 -0.64
C ILE A 11 28.63 -19.49 -1.05
N VAL A 12 28.93 -19.08 -2.29
CA VAL A 12 28.56 -17.76 -2.81
C VAL A 12 27.03 -17.60 -2.85
N TYR A 13 26.31 -18.60 -3.36
CA TYR A 13 24.86 -18.58 -3.41
C TYR A 13 24.24 -18.42 -2.02
N VAL A 14 24.69 -19.20 -1.04
CA VAL A 14 24.21 -19.12 0.35
C VAL A 14 24.48 -17.74 0.93
N LEU A 15 25.70 -17.21 0.77
CA LEU A 15 26.07 -15.90 1.28
C LEU A 15 25.27 -14.75 0.66
N LEU A 16 24.93 -14.84 -0.63
CA LEU A 16 24.08 -13.84 -1.29
C LEU A 16 22.61 -13.92 -0.85
N ASN A 17 22.10 -15.11 -0.51
CA ASN A 17 20.72 -15.28 -0.08
C ASN A 17 20.47 -14.83 1.37
N ILE A 18 21.49 -14.94 2.24
CA ILE A 18 21.38 -14.55 3.65
C ILE A 18 20.89 -13.10 3.84
N PRO A 19 21.49 -12.06 3.24
CA PRO A 19 21.07 -10.68 3.47
C PRO A 19 19.64 -10.41 2.97
N ASP A 20 19.23 -11.02 1.86
CA ASP A 20 17.87 -10.88 1.33
C ASP A 20 16.83 -11.47 2.30
N ARG A 21 17.11 -12.67 2.83
CA ARG A 21 16.24 -13.31 3.83
C ARG A 21 16.19 -12.54 5.14
N ILE A 22 17.31 -12.00 5.60
CA ILE A 22 17.36 -11.16 6.81
C ILE A 22 16.53 -9.89 6.61
N ASN A 23 16.63 -9.23 5.46
CA ASN A 23 15.87 -8.02 5.15
C ASN A 23 14.36 -8.32 5.09
N SER A 24 13.99 -9.39 4.38
CA SER A 24 12.60 -9.89 4.30
C SER A 24 12.00 -10.17 5.68
N LEU A 25 12.76 -10.84 6.55
CA LEU A 25 12.33 -11.16 7.92
C LEU A 25 12.22 -9.89 8.77
N SER A 26 13.22 -9.01 8.70
CA SER A 26 13.23 -7.73 9.42
C SER A 26 12.03 -6.85 9.06
N ASN A 27 11.72 -6.73 7.76
CA ASN A 27 10.56 -5.98 7.30
C ASN A 27 9.26 -6.58 7.82
N LYS A 28 9.13 -7.91 7.80
CA LYS A 28 7.94 -8.59 8.33
C LYS A 28 7.75 -8.33 9.83
N LEU A 29 8.83 -8.25 10.60
CA LEU A 29 8.77 -7.97 12.05
C LEU A 29 8.40 -6.52 12.35
N VAL A 30 8.91 -5.56 11.57
CA VAL A 30 8.69 -4.11 11.84
C VAL A 30 7.37 -3.61 11.25
N TYR A 31 7.05 -4.02 10.02
CA TYR A 31 5.93 -3.46 9.24
C TYR A 31 4.76 -4.42 9.06
N ASN A 32 4.81 -5.62 9.68
CA ASN A 32 3.88 -6.72 9.43
C ASN A 32 3.77 -7.13 7.94
N ASN A 33 4.71 -6.68 7.11
CA ASN A 33 4.74 -6.94 5.68
C ASN A 33 6.17 -7.26 5.25
N VAL A 34 6.32 -8.26 4.40
CA VAL A 34 7.61 -8.73 3.89
C VAL A 34 8.30 -7.66 3.04
N TYR A 35 7.51 -6.89 2.31
CA TYR A 35 8.01 -5.87 1.40
C TYR A 35 7.84 -4.48 2.02
N ARG A 36 8.91 -3.67 1.91
CA ARG A 36 8.85 -2.25 2.22
C ARG A 36 8.17 -1.51 1.06
N ARG A 37 7.31 -0.54 1.37
CA ARG A 37 6.71 0.31 0.33
C ARG A 37 7.77 1.21 -0.29
N ASP A 38 7.63 1.44 -1.60
CA ASP A 38 8.44 2.41 -2.30
C ASP A 38 7.96 3.84 -2.01
N ILE A 39 8.92 4.72 -1.75
CA ILE A 39 8.74 6.15 -1.46
C ILE A 39 9.71 7.00 -2.29
N SER A 40 10.27 6.43 -3.36
CA SER A 40 11.22 7.09 -4.26
C SER A 40 10.62 8.32 -4.94
N GLN A 41 9.32 8.28 -5.25
CA GLN A 41 8.63 9.33 -6.01
C GLN A 41 7.75 10.20 -5.11
N PRO A 42 7.64 11.51 -5.38
CA PRO A 42 6.87 12.44 -4.53
C PRO A 42 5.39 12.07 -4.38
N TRP A 43 4.74 11.51 -5.41
CA TRP A 43 3.34 11.08 -5.29
C TRP A 43 3.20 9.82 -4.43
N LEU A 44 4.15 8.89 -4.49
CA LEU A 44 4.17 7.71 -3.61
C LEU A 44 4.33 8.13 -2.15
N GLN A 45 5.15 9.14 -1.87
CA GLN A 45 5.29 9.72 -0.53
C GLN A 45 3.97 10.30 -0.03
N ARG A 46 3.23 11.03 -0.89
CA ARG A 46 1.90 11.56 -0.54
C ARG A 46 0.91 10.44 -0.24
N TYR A 47 0.90 9.36 -1.01
CA TYR A 47 0.04 8.21 -0.73
C TYR A 47 0.44 7.48 0.55
N TYR A 48 1.73 7.38 0.85
CA TYR A 48 2.22 6.82 2.11
C TYR A 48 1.75 7.66 3.31
N ALA A 49 1.86 8.98 3.23
CA ALA A 49 1.37 9.90 4.27
C ALA A 49 -0.15 9.85 4.42
N ARG A 50 -0.90 9.81 3.30
CA ARG A 50 -2.36 9.63 3.31
C ARG A 50 -2.76 8.37 4.07
N ASP A 51 -2.11 7.25 3.78
CA ASP A 51 -2.45 5.98 4.44
C ASP A 51 -2.11 6.04 5.94
N TRP A 52 -1.03 6.74 6.33
CA TRP A 52 -0.73 7.03 7.74
C TRP A 52 -1.85 7.82 8.43
N GLU A 53 -2.41 8.84 7.78
CA GLU A 53 -3.50 9.65 8.32
C GLU A 53 -4.82 8.87 8.43
N LEU A 54 -5.09 7.94 7.50
CA LEU A 54 -6.35 7.18 7.46
C LEU A 54 -6.37 6.02 8.48
N THR A 55 -5.28 5.29 8.64
CA THR A 55 -5.24 4.04 9.44
C THR A 55 -4.30 4.09 10.62
N GLY A 56 -3.38 5.06 10.66
CA GLY A 56 -2.23 5.06 11.57
C GLY A 56 -1.12 4.07 11.18
N ASP A 57 -1.33 3.22 10.17
CA ASP A 57 -0.37 2.24 9.68
C ASP A 57 -0.42 2.14 8.15
N PRO A 58 0.63 2.58 7.43
CA PRO A 58 0.66 2.64 5.98
C PRO A 58 0.81 1.26 5.33
N TYR A 59 1.06 0.21 6.11
CA TYR A 59 1.09 -1.17 5.61
C TYR A 59 -0.26 -1.87 5.74
N LYS A 60 -1.21 -1.29 6.48
CA LYS A 60 -2.57 -1.79 6.62
C LYS A 60 -3.45 -1.26 5.48
N ALA A 61 -3.83 -2.15 4.56
CA ALA A 61 -4.77 -1.82 3.51
C ALA A 61 -6.17 -1.56 4.08
N GLN A 62 -6.84 -0.51 3.60
CA GLN A 62 -8.27 -0.28 3.82
C GLN A 62 -9.03 -0.76 2.60
N GLY A 63 -9.85 -1.79 2.77
CA GLY A 63 -10.78 -2.24 1.74
C GLY A 63 -12.13 -1.51 1.81
N LEU A 64 -13.12 -2.08 1.13
CA LEU A 64 -14.47 -1.53 1.08
C LEU A 64 -15.20 -1.62 2.43
N GLU A 65 -14.72 -2.46 3.33
CA GLU A 65 -15.25 -2.64 4.68
C GLU A 65 -15.08 -1.42 5.58
N SER A 66 -14.14 -0.51 5.27
CA SER A 66 -13.99 0.74 6.02
C SER A 66 -14.98 1.81 5.59
N LEU A 67 -15.64 1.62 4.44
CA LEU A 67 -16.65 2.55 3.97
C LEU A 67 -17.94 2.37 4.78
N PRO A 68 -18.64 3.46 5.12
CA PRO A 68 -19.91 3.36 5.79
C PRO A 68 -20.93 2.68 4.86
N ASN A 69 -21.72 1.75 5.41
CA ASN A 69 -22.78 1.03 4.69
C ASN A 69 -23.80 1.96 3.99
N LYS A 70 -23.91 3.19 4.48
CA LYS A 70 -24.66 4.27 3.85
C LYS A 70 -23.66 5.36 3.48
N PRO A 71 -23.73 5.96 2.29
CA PRO A 71 -22.83 7.03 1.91
C PRO A 71 -22.88 8.15 2.95
N SER A 72 -21.75 8.44 3.61
CA SER A 72 -21.65 9.55 4.59
C SER A 72 -21.69 10.92 3.90
N VAL A 73 -21.39 10.96 2.61
CA VAL A 73 -21.76 12.04 1.70
C VAL A 73 -23.08 11.66 0.99
N THR A 74 -24.16 11.53 1.77
CA THR A 74 -25.47 12.05 1.35
C THR A 74 -25.52 13.57 1.58
N GLY A 75 -24.40 14.27 1.36
CA GLY A 75 -24.32 15.73 1.34
C GLY A 75 -25.02 16.36 0.12
N ILE A 76 -25.67 15.53 -0.70
CA ILE A 76 -26.73 15.96 -1.60
C ILE A 76 -28.00 15.36 -1.01
N ASP A 77 -28.69 16.17 -0.21
CA ASP A 77 -30.11 15.95 -0.01
C ASP A 77 -30.77 16.10 -1.38
N TRP A 78 -31.13 14.99 -2.02
CA TRP A 78 -31.69 14.97 -3.38
C TRP A 78 -33.08 15.62 -3.46
N GLN A 79 -33.72 15.94 -2.31
CA GLN A 79 -34.87 16.85 -2.27
C GLN A 79 -34.46 18.31 -2.40
N LYS A 80 -33.26 18.68 -1.92
CA LYS A 80 -32.75 20.05 -1.85
C LYS A 80 -31.92 20.45 -3.07
N PHE A 81 -31.22 19.49 -3.67
CA PHE A 81 -30.46 19.66 -4.91
C PHE A 81 -30.98 18.61 -5.89
N GLY A 82 -31.76 19.06 -6.88
CA GLY A 82 -32.41 18.18 -7.85
C GLY A 82 -31.41 17.25 -8.56
N LYS A 83 -31.91 16.12 -9.08
CA LYS A 83 -31.12 15.19 -9.89
C LYS A 83 -30.53 15.93 -11.10
N GLY A 84 -29.27 16.31 -11.03
CA GLY A 84 -28.56 16.77 -12.22
C GLY A 84 -28.19 15.59 -13.13
N PRO A 85 -27.80 15.87 -14.38
CA PRO A 85 -27.60 14.87 -15.42
C PRO A 85 -26.48 13.87 -15.08
N ASN A 86 -26.59 12.69 -15.68
CA ASN A 86 -25.89 11.44 -15.34
C ASN A 86 -24.33 11.47 -15.40
N HIS A 87 -23.69 12.62 -15.61
CA HIS A 87 -22.26 12.68 -16.00
C HIS A 87 -21.43 13.82 -15.39
N SER A 88 -21.81 14.42 -14.25
CA SER A 88 -20.90 15.34 -13.54
C SER A 88 -20.68 14.93 -12.08
N PHE A 89 -19.43 14.64 -11.73
CA PHE A 89 -18.99 14.57 -10.34
C PHE A 89 -19.30 15.90 -9.65
N TYR A 90 -20.18 15.85 -8.65
CA TYR A 90 -20.63 17.01 -7.87
C TYR A 90 -19.57 17.42 -6.84
N GLY A 91 -19.37 18.73 -6.72
CA GLY A 91 -18.51 19.30 -5.66
C GLY A 91 -18.15 20.76 -5.82
N THR A 92 -19.09 21.64 -6.19
CA THR A 92 -18.93 23.10 -6.00
C THR A 92 -20.16 23.65 -5.30
N LYS A 93 -19.95 24.30 -4.14
CA LYS A 93 -20.99 24.99 -3.39
C LYS A 93 -21.49 26.20 -4.19
N LEU A 94 -22.81 26.36 -4.28
CA LEU A 94 -23.44 27.66 -4.43
C LEU A 94 -23.63 28.30 -3.04
#